data_AF-A0A8G0VFW8-F1
#
_entry.id   AF-A0A8G0VFW8-F1
#
_cell.length_a   1.000
_cell.length_b   1.000
_cell.length_c   1.000
_cell.angle_alpha   90.00
_cell.angle_beta   90.00
_cell.angle_gamma   90.00
#
_symmetry.space_group_name_H-M   'P 1'
#
loop_
_entity.id
_entity.type
_entity.pdbx_description
1 polymer ?
#
loop_
_entity_poly.entity_id
_entity_poly.type
_entity_poly.pdbx_seq_one_letter_code
_entity_poly.pdbx_strand_id
1 'polypeptide(L)'
;FKKLEITISIKGVAIQEPRTHTILHQFPLYNISYCADEKGVKKFFSFIAKTITSKDNAVDTNGYSSSSGNGSAKPDETHECFVFISNKLASDITLTIGQ
;
A
#
# COMPACT_ATOMS: atom_id res chain seq x y z
N PHE A 1 -5.30 9.70 15.04
CA PHE A 1 -5.43 8.70 13.96
C PHE A 1 -6.38 9.24 12.91
N LYS A 2 -5.95 9.26 11.64
CA LYS A 2 -6.81 9.68 10.53
C LYS A 2 -7.71 8.50 10.15
N LYS A 3 -9.04 8.70 10.11
CA LYS A 3 -9.98 7.66 9.68
C LYS A 3 -10.00 7.62 8.16
N LEU A 4 -9.83 6.44 7.59
CA LEU A 4 -9.81 6.22 6.15
C LEU A 4 -10.83 5.13 5.80
N GLU A 5 -11.24 5.12 4.55
CA GLU A 5 -12.03 4.04 3.96
C GLU A 5 -11.16 3.28 2.96
N ILE A 6 -11.18 1.94 3.05
CA ILE A 6 -10.47 1.04 2.15
C ILE A 6 -11.50 0.30 1.32
N THR A 7 -11.34 0.35 0.00
CA THR A 7 -12.12 -0.45 -0.95
C THR A 7 -11.21 -1.47 -1.60
N ILE A 8 -11.60 -2.75 -1.56
CA ILE A 8 -10.88 -3.86 -2.19
C ILE A 8 -11.78 -4.45 -3.28
N SER A 9 -11.19 -4.70 -4.45
CA SER A 9 -11.87 -5.32 -5.57
C SER A 9 -10.86 -6.12 -6.40
N ILE A 10 -11.35 -6.93 -7.34
CA ILE A 10 -10.50 -7.63 -8.32
C ILE A 10 -9.63 -6.68 -9.16
N LYS A 11 -9.99 -5.39 -9.23
CA LYS A 11 -9.20 -4.38 -9.94
C LYS A 11 -8.04 -3.85 -9.10
N GLY A 12 -8.19 -3.81 -7.78
CA GLY A 12 -7.21 -3.20 -6.90
C GLY A 12 -7.75 -2.72 -5.57
N VAL A 13 -6.88 -1.99 -4.87
CA VAL A 13 -7.10 -1.42 -3.54
C VAL A 13 -7.11 0.11 -3.67
N ALA A 14 -8.16 0.73 -3.14
CA ALA A 14 -8.27 2.18 -3.04
C ALA A 14 -8.38 2.61 -1.59
N ILE A 15 -7.67 3.68 -1.23
CA ILE A 15 -7.70 4.33 0.08
C ILE A 15 -8.26 5.73 -0.12
N GLN A 16 -9.33 6.06 0.58
CA GLN A 16 -10.01 7.33 0.42
C GLN A 16 -10.41 7.98 1.74
N GLU A 17 -10.60 9.29 1.68
CA GLU A 17 -11.18 10.06 2.78
C GLU A 17 -12.69 9.74 2.89
N PRO A 18 -13.19 9.31 4.06
CA PRO A 18 -14.58 8.83 4.18
C PRO A 18 -15.64 9.93 3.99
N ARG A 19 -15.29 11.20 4.18
CA ARG A 19 -16.25 12.32 4.06
C ARG A 19 -16.29 12.92 2.67
N THR A 20 -15.13 13.13 2.06
CA THR A 20 -15.02 13.79 0.75
C THR A 20 -14.95 12.80 -0.40
N HIS A 21 -14.79 11.51 -0.11
CA HIS A 21 -14.51 10.45 -1.08
C HIS A 21 -13.30 10.76 -1.96
N THR A 22 -12.38 11.59 -1.47
CA THR A 22 -11.14 11.90 -2.16
C THR A 22 -10.23 10.68 -2.09
N ILE A 23 -9.90 10.11 -3.26
CA ILE A 23 -8.96 9.00 -3.37
C ILE A 23 -7.55 9.54 -3.05
N LEU A 24 -6.93 8.98 -2.02
CA LEU A 24 -5.58 9.33 -1.58
C LEU A 24 -4.55 8.42 -2.25
N HIS A 25 -4.85 7.14 -2.33
CA HIS A 25 -4.02 6.14 -2.99
C HIS A 25 -4.90 5.13 -3.72
N GLN A 26 -4.43 4.68 -4.88
CA GLN A 26 -5.07 3.63 -5.63
C GLN A 26 -4.00 2.76 -6.28
N PHE A 27 -4.02 1.47 -5.94
CA PHE A 27 -3.07 0.51 -6.45
C PHE A 27 -3.83 -0.59 -7.19
N PRO A 28 -3.43 -0.92 -8.43
CA PRO A 28 -3.89 -2.15 -9.06
C PRO A 28 -3.57 -3.36 -8.18
N LEU A 29 -4.42 -4.39 -8.20
CA LEU A 29 -4.26 -5.53 -7.29
C LEU A 29 -2.91 -6.23 -7.49
N TYR A 30 -2.45 -6.34 -8.74
CA TYR A 30 -1.16 -6.94 -9.10
C TYR A 30 0.06 -6.16 -8.58
N ASN A 31 -0.10 -4.89 -8.17
CA ASN A 31 0.96 -4.12 -7.54
C ASN A 31 1.04 -4.37 -6.03
N ILE A 32 0.05 -5.02 -5.42
CA ILE A 32 0.13 -5.42 -4.01
C ILE A 32 1.00 -6.67 -3.92
N SER A 33 2.22 -6.51 -3.41
CA SER A 33 3.21 -7.60 -3.35
C SER A 33 3.11 -8.43 -2.08
N TYR A 34 2.52 -7.88 -1.03
CA TYR A 34 2.33 -8.55 0.25
C TYR A 34 1.15 -7.94 1.00
N CYS A 35 0.40 -8.75 1.73
CA CYS A 35 -0.55 -8.29 2.73
C CYS A 35 -0.54 -9.22 3.94
N ALA A 36 -0.72 -8.68 5.14
CA ALA A 36 -0.69 -9.44 6.38
C ALA A 36 -1.46 -8.73 7.50
N ASP A 37 -1.97 -9.53 8.43
CA ASP A 37 -2.44 -9.08 9.73
C ASP A 37 -1.53 -9.55 10.87
N GLU A 38 -1.63 -8.90 12.03
CA GLU A 38 -0.87 -9.30 13.22
C GLU A 38 -1.46 -10.58 13.85
N LYS A 39 -0.63 -11.62 13.97
CA LYS A 39 -1.04 -12.89 14.56
C LYS A 39 -1.48 -12.70 16.02
N GLY A 40 -2.69 -13.15 16.34
CA GLY A 40 -3.25 -13.05 17.69
C GLY A 40 -3.89 -11.69 18.00
N VAL A 41 -3.72 -10.69 17.13
CA VAL A 41 -4.29 -9.35 17.29
C VAL A 41 -4.94 -8.89 15.99
N LYS A 42 -6.26 -9.10 15.87
CA LYS A 42 -7.07 -8.74 14.68
C LYS A 42 -7.21 -7.23 14.42
N LYS A 43 -6.35 -6.41 15.01
CA LYS A 43 -6.40 -4.95 14.96
C LYS A 43 -5.57 -4.41 13.80
N PHE A 44 -4.36 -4.94 13.60
CA PHE A 44 -3.42 -4.38 12.64
C PHE A 44 -3.46 -5.15 11.33
N PHE A 45 -3.55 -4.40 10.25
CA PHE A 45 -3.49 -4.88 8.87
C PHE A 45 -2.43 -4.05 8.13
N SER A 46 -1.62 -4.69 7.30
CA SER A 46 -0.68 -4.01 6.42
C SER A 46 -0.66 -4.60 5.03
N PHE A 47 -0.25 -3.78 4.07
CA PHE A 47 0.10 -4.25 2.74
C PHE A 47 1.31 -3.50 2.19
N ILE A 48 2.01 -4.14 1.26
CA ILE A 48 3.13 -3.55 0.51
C ILE A 48 2.68 -3.37 -0.93
N ALA A 49 2.81 -2.16 -1.45
CA ALA A 49 2.56 -1.84 -2.85
C ALA A 49 3.87 -1.56 -3.59
N LYS A 50 3.94 -2.06 -4.82
CA LYS A 50 4.98 -1.76 -5.81
C LYS A 50 4.62 -0.48 -6.55
N THR A 51 5.52 0.49 -6.54
CA THR A 51 5.42 1.73 -7.30
C THR A 51 6.54 1.81 -8.31
N ILE A 52 6.20 2.21 -9.54
CA ILE A 52 7.16 2.48 -10.58
C ILE A 52 7.26 4.00 -10.67
N THR A 53 8.31 4.58 -10.13
CA THR A 53 8.61 6.01 -10.30
C THR A 53 9.12 6.22 -11.72
N SER A 54 8.22 6.48 -12.67
CA SER A 54 8.59 7.18 -13.90
C SER A 54 9.10 8.55 -13.49
N LYS A 55 10.35 8.88 -13.87
CA LYS A 55 11.15 10.03 -13.39
C LYS A 55 10.61 11.44 -13.73
N ASP A 56 9.29 11.64 -13.83
CA ASP A 56 8.71 12.90 -14.32
C ASP A 56 7.94 13.71 -13.27
N ASN A 57 7.86 13.30 -12.00
CA ASN A 57 7.31 14.16 -10.93
C ASN A 57 8.05 13.99 -9.60
N ALA A 58 9.24 14.60 -9.50
CA ALA A 58 9.94 14.79 -8.24
C ALA A 58 9.25 15.89 -7.41
N VAL A 59 8.43 15.50 -6.44
CA VAL A 59 8.16 16.33 -5.26
C VAL A 59 9.16 15.90 -4.20
N ASP A 60 10.00 16.85 -3.80
CA ASP A 60 11.07 16.68 -2.83
C ASP A 60 10.56 16.03 -1.53
N THR A 61 10.92 14.77 -1.29
CA THR A 61 10.80 14.16 0.03
C THR A 61 12.06 13.34 0.28
N ASN A 62 12.88 13.83 1.20
CA ASN A 62 14.10 13.21 1.70
C ASN A 62 13.83 11.80 2.27
N GLY A 63 13.95 10.78 1.43
CA GLY A 63 13.99 9.38 1.84
C GLY A 63 15.41 8.83 1.68
N TYR A 64 15.96 8.25 2.76
CA TYR A 64 17.30 7.66 2.75
C TYR A 64 17.37 6.52 1.72
N SER A 65 18.16 6.70 0.69
CA SER A 65 18.40 5.66 -0.32
C SER A 65 19.43 4.69 0.24
N SER A 66 19.02 3.48 0.61
CA SER A 66 19.97 2.36 0.72
C SER A 66 20.39 1.94 -0.68
N SER A 67 21.35 2.69 -1.24
CA SER A 67 21.95 2.42 -2.53
C SER A 67 22.83 1.18 -2.42
N SER A 68 22.30 0.02 -2.79
CA SER A 68 23.13 -1.10 -3.23
C SER A 68 23.08 -1.12 -4.75
N GLY A 69 24.08 -0.51 -5.37
CA GLY A 69 24.18 -0.41 -6.81
C GLY A 69 24.62 -1.72 -7.45
N ASN A 70 24.08 -2.03 -8.63
CA ASN A 70 24.85 -2.47 -9.79
C ASN A 70 24.01 -2.40 -11.08
N GLY A 71 24.65 -2.12 -12.20
CA GLY A 71 24.02 -1.66 -13.44
C GLY A 71 23.15 -2.67 -14.21
N SER A 72 21.91 -2.25 -14.46
CA SER A 72 21.21 -2.28 -15.76
C SER A 72 20.00 -1.37 -15.56
N ALA A 73 19.67 -0.48 -16.50
CA ALA A 73 18.56 0.48 -16.35
C ALA A 73 17.20 -0.23 -16.40
N LYS A 74 16.89 -0.99 -15.34
CA LYS A 74 15.53 -1.39 -15.00
C LYS A 74 14.88 -0.19 -14.32
N PRO A 75 13.60 0.07 -14.57
CA PRO A 75 12.87 1.06 -13.78
C PRO A 75 13.05 0.72 -12.30
N ASP A 76 13.42 1.72 -11.49
CA ASP A 76 13.58 1.55 -10.05
C ASP A 76 12.22 1.18 -9.46
N GLU A 77 12.06 -0.09 -9.08
CA GLU A 77 10.84 -0.61 -8.46
C GLU A 77 10.90 -0.32 -6.96
N THR A 78 10.16 0.69 -6.51
CA THR A 78 10.07 1.06 -5.10
C THR A 78 8.90 0.34 -4.44
N HIS A 79 9.07 0.02 -3.15
CA HIS A 79 8.05 -0.68 -2.36
C HIS A 79 7.65 0.21 -1.18
N GLU A 80 6.34 0.44 -1.04
CA GLU A 80 5.77 1.23 0.03
C GLU A 80 4.90 0.35 0.95
N CYS A 81 5.13 0.44 2.26
CA CYS A 81 4.39 -0.33 3.26
C CYS A 81 3.33 0.56 3.94
N PHE A 82 2.07 0.15 3.85
CA PHE A 82 0.93 0.83 4.46
C PHE A 82 0.43 0.03 5.66
N VAL A 83 0.28 0.69 6.82
CA VAL A 83 -0.15 0.04 8.07
C VAL A 83 -1.42 0.70 8.58
N PHE A 84 -2.43 -0.11 8.88
CA PHE A 84 -3.74 0.33 9.31
C PHE A 84 -4.15 -0.30 10.63
N ILE A 85 -4.94 0.47 11.38
CA ILE A 85 -5.64 0.01 12.57
C ILE A 85 -7.11 -0.16 12.19
N SER A 86 -7.58 -1.40 12.22
CA SER A 86 -8.97 -1.78 11.95
C SER A 86 -9.73 -2.07 13.24
N ASN A 87 -11.06 -2.07 13.18
CA ASN A 87 -11.91 -2.50 14.29
C ASN A 87 -12.16 -4.01 14.23
N LYS A 88 -11.13 -4.81 14.52
CA LYS A 88 -11.18 -6.29 14.51
C LYS A 88 -11.42 -6.95 13.14
N LEU A 89 -11.19 -6.20 12.04
CA LEU A 89 -11.41 -6.66 10.67
C LEU A 89 -10.12 -7.06 9.95
N ALA A 90 -8.95 -6.98 10.59
CA ALA A 90 -7.67 -7.15 9.92
C ALA A 90 -7.55 -8.49 9.16
N SER A 91 -7.97 -9.58 9.80
CA SER A 91 -7.94 -10.92 9.21
C SER A 91 -8.86 -11.03 7.99
N ASP A 92 -10.07 -10.48 8.07
CA ASP A 92 -11.04 -10.51 6.96
C ASP A 92 -10.54 -9.67 5.78
N ILE A 93 -9.88 -8.54 6.05
CA ILE A 93 -9.25 -7.70 5.03
C ILE A 93 -8.13 -8.46 4.31
N THR A 94 -7.21 -9.08 5.05
CA THR A 94 -6.12 -9.89 4.48
C THR A 94 -6.68 -11.04 3.61
N LEU A 95 -7.72 -11.74 4.09
CA LEU A 95 -8.37 -12.80 3.34
C LEU A 95 -9.03 -12.30 2.06
N THR A 96 -9.69 -11.14 2.11
CA THR A 96 -10.35 -10.53 0.93
C THR A 96 -9.34 -10.16 -0.16
N ILE A 97 -8.12 -9.75 0.20
CA ILE A 97 -7.06 -9.44 -0.78
C ILE A 97 -6.47 -10.71 -1.38
N GLY A 98 -6.41 -11.81 -0.62
CA GLY A 98 -5.84 -13.08 -1.07
C GLY A 98 -6.78 -13.97 -1.88
N GLN A 99 -8.05 -13.61 -2.02
CA GLN A 99 -9.08 -14.33 -2.79
C GLN A 99 -9.20 -13.80 -4.22
#